data_AF-A0A521ZZ65-F1
#
_entry.id   AF-A0A521ZZ65-F1
#
_cell.length_a   1.000
_cell.length_b   1.000
_cell.length_c   1.000
_cell.angle_alpha   90.00
_cell.angle_beta   90.00
_cell.angle_gamma   90.00
#
_symmetry.space_group_name_H-M   'P 1'
#
loop_
_entity.id
_entity.type
_entity.pdbx_description
1 polymer ?
#
loop_
_entity_poly.entity_id
_entity_poly.type
_entity_poly.pdbx_seq_one_letter_code
_entity_poly.pdbx_strand_id
1 'polypeptide(L)'
;MVHDARVPLRPRRLAIHSALGGGVTGQDCVVIWDLCSVLIYKILTRAEWLAAQSSGQFTGSEIDRRDGYIHFSTAEQARETARLHFHGKADLVVLEVPTEGLGAAIVWEPSRGSQLFPHLYAPLAIEHVTAVHDAPLGADDVPVLNFLD
;
A
#
# COMPACT_ATOMS: atom_id res chain seq x y z
N MET A 1 -37.63 38.57 -11.47
CA MET A 1 -36.58 37.87 -10.71
C MET A 1 -36.81 36.37 -10.92
N VAL A 2 -36.34 35.75 -12.01
CA VAL A 2 -35.07 34.96 -12.14
C VAL A 2 -34.70 34.20 -10.85
N HIS A 3 -34.49 32.89 -10.75
CA HIS A 3 -34.50 31.68 -11.62
C HIS A 3 -34.89 30.51 -10.68
N ASP A 4 -35.85 29.64 -11.01
CA ASP A 4 -35.76 28.38 -11.77
C ASP A 4 -34.69 27.37 -11.31
N ALA A 5 -35.17 26.17 -10.98
CA ALA A 5 -34.47 25.00 -10.50
C ALA A 5 -33.77 24.27 -11.67
N ARG A 6 -32.55 23.78 -11.46
CA ARG A 6 -31.86 22.92 -12.44
C ARG A 6 -31.58 21.53 -11.89
N VAL A 7 -32.35 20.62 -12.47
CA VAL A 7 -32.23 19.17 -12.64
C VAL A 7 -30.77 18.67 -12.69
N PRO A 8 -30.45 17.53 -12.04
CA PRO A 8 -29.13 16.90 -12.15
C PRO A 8 -28.90 16.32 -13.56
N LEU A 9 -27.70 16.58 -14.06
CA LEU A 9 -27.20 16.19 -15.38
C LEU A 9 -27.14 14.66 -15.49
N ARG A 10 -27.90 14.10 -16.43
CA ARG A 10 -27.75 12.71 -16.86
C ARG A 10 -26.45 12.55 -17.64
N PRO A 11 -25.63 11.51 -17.41
CA PRO A 11 -24.56 11.17 -18.32
C PRO A 11 -25.16 10.73 -19.67
N ARG A 12 -24.70 11.36 -20.75
CA ARG A 12 -25.01 10.95 -22.13
C ARG A 12 -24.36 9.59 -22.38
N ARG A 13 -25.19 8.59 -22.69
CA ARG A 13 -24.78 7.26 -23.14
C ARG A 13 -24.04 7.41 -24.48
N LEU A 14 -22.72 7.19 -24.50
CA LEU A 14 -22.02 6.94 -25.75
C LEU A 14 -22.32 5.48 -26.13
N ALA A 15 -23.12 5.30 -27.18
CA ALA A 15 -23.48 3.99 -27.68
C ALA A 15 -22.29 3.38 -28.44
N ILE A 16 -21.54 2.49 -27.79
CA ILE A 16 -20.76 1.48 -28.51
C ILE A 16 -21.73 0.36 -28.92
N HIS A 17 -22.12 0.36 -30.21
CA HIS A 17 -22.81 -0.78 -30.80
C HIS A 17 -21.79 -1.91 -30.94
N SER A 18 -21.84 -2.89 -30.05
CA SER A 18 -21.34 -4.24 -30.36
C SER A 18 -22.53 -5.05 -30.85
N ALA A 19 -22.53 -5.35 -32.15
CA ALA A 19 -23.44 -6.31 -32.74
C ALA A 19 -22.97 -7.73 -32.40
N LEU A 20 -23.96 -8.62 -32.28
CA LEU A 20 -23.92 -10.07 -32.13
C LEU A 20 -24.21 -10.56 -30.71
N GLY A 21 -25.33 -11.28 -30.64
CA GLY A 21 -25.99 -11.70 -29.42
C GLY A 21 -25.37 -12.95 -28.80
N GLY A 22 -25.78 -13.18 -27.55
CA GLY A 22 -25.42 -14.34 -26.75
C GLY A 22 -25.65 -14.00 -25.30
N GLY A 23 -26.68 -14.60 -24.69
CA GLY A 23 -27.12 -14.28 -23.34
C GLY A 23 -26.03 -14.45 -22.29
N VAL A 24 -25.86 -13.45 -21.43
CA VAL A 24 -25.09 -13.56 -20.20
C VAL A 24 -26.02 -13.91 -19.05
N THR A 25 -25.89 -15.15 -18.59
CA THR A 25 -26.36 -15.60 -17.27
C THR A 25 -25.57 -14.87 -16.18
N GLY A 26 -26.23 -14.56 -15.07
CA GLY A 26 -25.79 -13.59 -14.08
C GLY A 26 -24.34 -13.73 -13.60
N GLN A 27 -23.59 -12.64 -13.71
CA GLN A 27 -22.46 -12.24 -12.88
C GLN A 27 -21.95 -10.89 -13.38
N ASP A 28 -22.69 -9.81 -13.12
CA ASP A 28 -22.18 -8.45 -13.30
C ASP A 28 -22.50 -7.64 -12.04
N CYS A 29 -21.98 -8.11 -10.91
CA CYS A 29 -21.64 -7.25 -9.79
C CYS A 29 -20.16 -6.90 -9.94
N VAL A 30 -19.80 -6.13 -10.97
CA VAL A 30 -18.52 -5.41 -10.95
C VAL A 30 -18.68 -4.32 -9.92
N VAL A 31 -18.43 -4.68 -8.68
CA VAL A 31 -18.54 -3.77 -7.56
C VAL A 31 -17.37 -2.80 -7.70
N ILE A 32 -17.69 -1.53 -7.96
CA ILE A 32 -16.76 -0.42 -7.94
C ILE A 32 -16.35 -0.21 -6.48
N TRP A 33 -15.42 -1.02 -5.96
CA TRP A 33 -14.72 -0.78 -4.68
C TRP A 33 -13.33 -0.13 -4.89
N ASP A 34 -12.95 0.06 -6.15
CA ASP A 34 -11.56 0.31 -6.56
C ASP A 34 -11.20 1.80 -6.66
N LEU A 35 -11.55 2.60 -5.65
CA LEU A 35 -11.22 4.03 -5.66
C LEU A 35 -10.54 4.54 -4.39
N CYS A 36 -10.32 3.70 -3.38
CA CYS A 36 -9.52 4.05 -2.20
C CYS A 36 -8.54 2.93 -1.89
N SER A 37 -7.47 2.82 -2.67
CA SER A 37 -6.34 1.96 -2.30
C SER A 37 -5.71 2.48 -1.01
N VAL A 38 -5.54 1.59 -0.02
CA VAL A 38 -4.90 1.93 1.26
C VAL A 38 -3.39 1.88 1.07
N LEU A 39 -2.68 2.92 1.49
CA LEU A 39 -1.22 2.92 1.49
C LEU A 39 -0.68 2.24 2.75
N ILE A 40 0.26 1.33 2.54
CA ILE A 40 1.01 0.63 3.57
C ILE A 40 2.51 0.85 3.37
N TYR A 41 3.27 0.79 4.47
CA TYR A 41 4.64 1.26 4.51
C TYR A 41 5.59 0.17 5.02
N LYS A 42 6.73 0.02 4.35
CA LYS A 42 7.82 -0.87 4.76
C LYS A 42 9.07 -0.07 5.06
N ILE A 43 9.54 -0.12 6.31
CA ILE A 43 10.86 0.38 6.70
C ILE A 43 11.89 -0.73 6.50
N LEU A 44 12.99 -0.44 5.81
CA LEU A 44 14.10 -1.35 5.56
C LEU A 44 15.40 -0.58 5.35
N THR A 45 16.53 -1.29 5.35
CA THR A 45 17.82 -0.66 5.03
C THR A 45 17.91 -0.33 3.55
N ARG A 46 18.66 0.72 3.20
CA ARG A 46 18.94 1.07 1.80
C ARG A 46 19.61 -0.08 1.06
N ALA A 47 20.47 -0.84 1.73
CA ALA A 47 21.12 -2.01 1.15
C ALA A 47 20.11 -3.09 0.74
N GLU A 48 19.14 -3.40 1.60
CA GLU A 48 18.05 -4.34 1.27
C GLU A 48 17.22 -3.84 0.08
N TRP A 49 16.93 -2.53 0.03
CA TRP A 49 16.20 -1.96 -1.10
C TRP A 49 16.98 -2.04 -2.42
N LEU A 50 18.28 -1.73 -2.42
CA LEU A 50 19.13 -1.86 -3.62
C LEU A 50 19.22 -3.31 -4.10
N ALA A 51 19.29 -4.27 -3.16
CA ALA A 51 19.27 -5.69 -3.50
C ALA A 51 17.93 -6.10 -4.13
N ALA A 52 16.80 -5.63 -3.57
CA ALA A 52 15.46 -5.89 -4.10
C ALA A 52 15.27 -5.31 -5.51
N GLN A 53 15.77 -4.10 -5.76
CA GLN A 53 15.77 -3.51 -7.10
C GLN A 53 16.57 -4.36 -8.09
N SER A 54 17.71 -4.90 -7.66
CA SER A 54 18.56 -5.73 -8.51
C SER A 54 17.94 -7.10 -8.83
N SER A 55 17.13 -7.65 -7.92
CA SER A 55 16.45 -8.94 -8.09
C SER A 55 15.04 -8.84 -8.69
N GLY A 56 14.45 -7.65 -8.73
CA GLY A 56 13.06 -7.43 -9.13
C GLY A 56 12.03 -7.65 -8.02
N GLN A 57 12.45 -8.09 -6.83
CA GLN A 57 11.55 -8.34 -5.70
C GLN A 57 12.24 -8.25 -4.34
N PHE A 58 11.52 -7.74 -3.35
CA PHE A 58 11.91 -7.78 -1.95
C PHE A 58 11.30 -9.00 -1.27
N THR A 59 12.16 -9.89 -0.75
CA THR A 59 11.74 -11.15 -0.12
C THR A 59 11.69 -11.07 1.42
N GLY A 60 11.61 -9.86 1.96
CA GLY A 60 11.61 -9.61 3.41
C GLY A 60 13.01 -9.43 4.00
N SER A 61 13.06 -8.66 5.09
CA SER A 61 14.20 -8.53 6.00
C SER A 61 14.41 -9.81 6.82
N GLU A 62 15.44 -9.86 7.66
CA GLU A 62 15.70 -11.03 8.50
C GLU A 62 14.50 -11.45 9.35
N ILE A 63 13.83 -10.48 9.99
CA ILE A 63 12.67 -10.75 10.84
C ILE A 63 11.46 -11.21 10.03
N ASP A 64 11.24 -10.63 8.83
CA ASP A 64 10.15 -11.04 7.94
C ASP A 64 10.32 -12.51 7.52
N ARG A 65 11.55 -12.90 7.15
CA ARG A 65 11.85 -14.28 6.76
C ARG A 65 11.70 -15.26 7.92
N ARG A 66 12.05 -14.84 9.14
CA ARG A 66 11.88 -15.64 10.35
C ARG A 66 10.39 -15.85 10.68
N ASP A 67 9.58 -14.80 10.54
CA ASP A 67 8.18 -14.82 10.95
C ASP A 67 7.27 -15.34 9.82
N GLY A 68 7.76 -15.40 8.58
CA GLY A 68 7.11 -16.03 7.43
C GLY A 68 6.27 -15.09 6.56
N TYR A 69 6.31 -13.77 6.84
CA TYR A 69 5.59 -12.73 6.10
C TYR A 69 6.34 -11.39 6.20
N ILE A 70 6.09 -10.50 5.23
CA ILE A 70 6.66 -9.15 5.23
C ILE A 70 5.76 -8.25 6.08
N HIS A 71 6.34 -7.68 7.15
CA HIS A 71 5.66 -6.72 8.00
C HIS A 71 5.54 -5.36 7.31
N PHE A 72 4.32 -4.88 7.18
CA PHE A 72 4.03 -3.49 6.82
C PHE A 72 3.39 -2.75 8.00
N SER A 73 3.18 -1.46 7.83
CA SER A 73 2.48 -0.59 8.78
C SER A 73 1.57 0.38 8.01
N THR A 74 0.49 0.84 8.62
CA THR A 74 -0.20 2.05 8.15
C THR A 74 0.64 3.29 8.43
N ALA A 75 0.24 4.45 7.89
CA ALA A 75 0.91 5.74 8.16
C ALA A 75 1.00 6.03 9.68
N GLU A 76 -0.12 5.85 10.40
CA GLU A 76 -0.20 6.05 11.85
C GLU A 76 0.75 5.11 12.61
N GLN A 77 0.90 3.87 12.13
CA GLN A 77 1.73 2.84 12.76
C GLN A 77 3.22 2.96 12.42
N ALA A 78 3.56 3.54 11.27
CA ALA A 78 4.93 3.56 10.75
C ALA A 78 5.88 4.36 11.65
N ARG A 79 5.43 5.50 12.20
CA ARG A 79 6.24 6.33 13.11
C ARG A 79 6.58 5.60 14.40
N GLU A 80 5.60 4.95 15.02
CA GLU A 80 5.83 4.17 16.24
C GLU A 80 6.70 2.94 15.94
N THR A 81 6.54 2.33 14.76
CA THR A 81 7.41 1.23 14.30
C THR A 81 8.87 1.69 14.15
N ALA A 82 9.10 2.86 13.55
CA ALA A 82 10.44 3.46 13.45
C ALA A 82 11.07 3.65 14.83
N ARG A 83 10.32 4.24 15.77
CA ARG A 83 10.76 4.49 17.14
C ARG A 83 11.12 3.21 17.91
N LEU A 84 10.30 2.16 17.79
CA LEU A 84 10.48 0.93 18.56
C LEU A 84 11.57 0.00 18.01
N HIS A 85 11.72 -0.09 16.68
CA HIS A 85 12.52 -1.14 16.04
C HIS A 85 13.75 -0.63 15.27
N PHE A 86 13.81 0.67 15.04
CA PHE A 86 14.83 1.29 14.19
C PHE A 86 15.61 2.43 14.87
N HIS A 87 15.51 2.55 16.19
CA HIS A 87 16.32 3.48 16.98
C HIS A 87 17.83 3.28 16.72
N GLY A 88 18.55 4.36 16.49
CA GLY A 88 19.99 4.39 16.21
C GLY A 88 20.40 3.78 14.86
N LYS A 89 19.45 3.38 14.00
CA LYS A 89 19.74 2.83 12.68
C LYS A 89 19.72 3.93 11.63
N ALA A 90 20.85 4.15 10.97
CA ALA A 90 20.98 5.03 9.82
C ALA A 90 20.72 4.28 8.50
N ASP A 91 20.77 5.02 7.38
CA ASP A 91 20.64 4.48 6.03
C ASP A 91 19.37 3.66 5.79
N LEU A 92 18.26 4.16 6.32
CA LEU A 92 16.94 3.57 6.13
C LEU A 92 16.19 4.26 4.99
N VAL A 93 15.32 3.48 4.37
CA VAL A 93 14.30 3.97 3.44
C VAL A 93 12.94 3.43 3.86
N VAL A 94 11.88 4.10 3.42
CA VAL A 94 10.50 3.63 3.56
C VAL A 94 9.89 3.47 2.18
N LEU A 95 9.41 2.26 1.90
CA LEU A 95 8.62 1.97 0.71
C LEU A 95 7.17 2.32 0.99
N GLU A 96 6.55 3.05 0.08
CA GLU A 96 5.12 3.25 0.00
C GLU A 96 4.54 2.26 -1.01
N VAL A 97 3.51 1.51 -0.58
CA VAL A 97 2.90 0.45 -1.38
C VAL A 97 1.37 0.55 -1.25
N PRO A 98 0.62 0.67 -2.35
CA PRO A 98 -0.82 0.49 -2.34
C PRO A 98 -1.19 -0.97 -2.06
N THR A 99 -2.26 -1.20 -1.31
CA THR A 99 -2.78 -2.56 -1.11
C THR A 99 -3.40 -3.16 -2.37
N GLU A 100 -3.84 -2.30 -3.30
CA GLU A 100 -4.32 -2.70 -4.61
C GLU A 100 -3.24 -3.46 -5.39
N GLY A 101 -3.60 -4.56 -6.05
CA GLY A 101 -2.66 -5.44 -6.75
C GLY A 101 -2.00 -6.52 -5.87
N LEU A 102 -1.96 -6.37 -4.54
CA LEU A 102 -1.40 -7.40 -3.64
C LEU A 102 -2.32 -8.61 -3.42
N GLY A 103 -3.61 -8.47 -3.77
CA GLY A 103 -4.59 -9.56 -3.78
C GLY A 103 -4.80 -10.20 -2.40
N ALA A 104 -5.00 -11.52 -2.37
CA ALA A 104 -5.24 -12.27 -1.13
C ALA A 104 -3.99 -12.49 -0.27
N ALA A 105 -2.81 -12.09 -0.75
CA ALA A 105 -1.56 -12.28 -0.02
C ALA A 105 -1.36 -11.22 1.09
N ILE A 106 -2.04 -10.08 1.03
CA ILE A 106 -2.03 -9.07 2.09
C ILE A 106 -3.14 -9.37 3.11
N VAL A 107 -2.74 -9.69 4.33
CA VAL A 107 -3.65 -10.05 5.43
C VAL A 107 -3.51 -9.03 6.54
N TRP A 108 -4.63 -8.57 7.08
CA TRP A 108 -4.67 -7.64 8.21
C TRP A 108 -4.89 -8.42 9.50
N GLU A 109 -3.87 -8.49 10.36
CA GLU A 109 -3.89 -9.33 11.55
C GLU A 109 -3.64 -8.52 12.83
N PRO A 110 -4.29 -8.88 13.96
CA PRO A 110 -4.04 -8.22 15.23
C PRO A 110 -2.58 -8.38 15.65
N SER A 111 -1.96 -7.29 16.07
CA SER A 111 -0.60 -7.29 16.61
C SER A 111 -0.56 -6.38 17.84
N ARG A 112 0.33 -5.39 17.86
CA ARG A 112 0.53 -4.48 18.99
C ARG A 112 -0.75 -3.70 19.31
N GLY A 113 -1.12 -3.70 20.59
CA GLY A 113 -2.28 -2.94 21.09
C GLY A 113 -3.61 -3.35 20.45
N SER A 114 -3.74 -4.58 19.95
CA SER A 114 -4.91 -5.07 19.20
C SER A 114 -5.18 -4.31 17.89
N GLN A 115 -4.24 -3.48 17.43
CA GLN A 115 -4.33 -2.85 16.12
C GLN A 115 -4.02 -3.88 15.03
N LEU A 116 -4.70 -3.76 13.90
CA LEU A 116 -4.45 -4.60 12.73
C LEU A 116 -3.22 -4.09 11.98
N PHE A 117 -2.25 -4.97 11.76
CA PHE A 117 -1.08 -4.70 10.94
C PHE A 117 -1.20 -5.45 9.60
N PRO A 118 -0.80 -4.81 8.50
CA PRO A 118 -0.75 -5.46 7.19
C PRO A 118 0.48 -6.39 7.11
N HIS A 119 0.24 -7.67 6.81
CA HIS A 119 1.25 -8.70 6.62
C HIS A 119 1.14 -9.29 5.21
N LEU A 120 2.22 -9.22 4.43
CA LEU A 120 2.25 -9.78 3.07
C LEU A 120 2.88 -11.17 3.08
N TYR A 121 2.10 -12.19 2.72
CA TYR A 121 2.51 -13.60 2.61
C TYR A 121 3.03 -13.94 1.21
N ALA A 122 3.83 -13.04 0.63
CA ALA A 122 4.48 -13.19 -0.66
C ALA A 122 5.69 -12.26 -0.75
N PRO A 123 6.66 -12.51 -1.67
CA PRO A 123 7.62 -11.50 -2.05
C PRO A 123 6.91 -10.24 -2.59
N LEU A 124 7.43 -9.06 -2.25
CA LEU A 124 6.97 -7.80 -2.82
C LEU A 124 7.71 -7.54 -4.14
N ALA A 125 7.01 -7.64 -5.27
CA ALA A 125 7.57 -7.19 -6.55
C ALA A 125 7.81 -5.68 -6.52
N ILE A 126 8.94 -5.21 -7.05
CA ILE A 126 9.31 -3.79 -7.00
C ILE A 126 8.34 -2.87 -7.75
N GLU A 127 7.59 -3.42 -8.70
CA GLU A 127 6.55 -2.72 -9.46
C GLU A 127 5.34 -2.28 -8.62
N HIS A 128 5.14 -2.90 -7.45
CA HIS A 128 4.10 -2.49 -6.50
C HIS A 128 4.55 -1.32 -5.60
N VAL A 129 5.82 -0.89 -5.66
CA VAL A 129 6.31 0.25 -4.87
C VAL A 129 6.02 1.55 -5.63
N THR A 130 5.18 2.42 -5.06
CA THR A 130 4.80 3.70 -5.69
C THR A 130 5.75 4.84 -5.35
N ALA A 131 6.34 4.80 -4.16
CA ALA A 131 7.35 5.77 -3.74
C ALA A 131 8.38 5.15 -2.79
N VAL A 132 9.58 5.74 -2.78
CA VAL A 132 10.63 5.43 -1.83
C VAL A 132 11.06 6.73 -1.18
N HIS A 133 11.00 6.75 0.15
CA HIS A 133 11.34 7.91 0.94
C HIS A 133 12.59 7.63 1.77
N ASP A 134 13.49 8.60 1.85
CA ASP A 134 14.59 8.52 2.79
C ASP A 134 14.06 8.70 4.23
N ALA A 135 14.59 7.91 5.16
CA ALA A 135 14.30 8.04 6.59
C ALA A 135 15.60 8.41 7.34
N PRO A 136 16.04 9.68 7.27
CA PRO A 136 17.24 10.12 7.96
C PRO A 136 17.07 10.00 9.47
N LEU A 137 18.17 9.79 10.18
CA LEU A 137 18.18 9.72 11.63
C LEU A 137 17.90 11.10 12.23
N GLY A 138 16.94 11.18 13.14
CA GLY A 138 16.61 12.38 13.89
C GLY A 138 17.60 12.68 15.00
N ALA A 139 17.44 13.84 15.65
CA ALA A 139 18.30 14.26 16.76
C ALA A 139 18.13 13.40 18.03
N ASP A 140 17.03 12.66 18.12
CA ASP A 140 16.70 11.70 19.17
C ASP A 140 17.04 10.26 18.80
N ASP A 141 17.87 10.05 17.77
CA ASP A 141 18.21 8.74 17.22
C ASP A 141 17.00 7.94 16.70
N VAL A 142 15.87 8.60 16.41
CA VAL A 142 14.70 7.97 15.78
C VAL A 142 14.65 8.36 14.30
N PRO A 143 14.42 7.41 13.37
CA PRO A 143 14.25 7.74 11.96
C PRO A 143 13.05 8.67 11.73
N VAL A 144 13.28 9.73 10.96
CA VAL A 144 12.30 10.79 10.71
C VAL A 144 11.51 10.49 9.43
N LEU A 145 10.18 10.43 9.52
CA LEU A 145 9.26 10.09 8.42
C LEU A 145 8.38 11.29 8.01
N ASN A 146 8.99 12.41 7.60
CA ASN A 146 8.30 13.67 7.30
C ASN A 146 7.31 13.63 6.12
N PHE A 147 7.34 12.56 5.31
CA PHE A 147 6.42 12.40 4.18
C PHE A 147 5.05 11.86 4.61
N LEU A 148 4.89 11.49 5.88
CA LEU A 148 3.63 11.00 6.46
C LEU A 148 2.80 12.12 7.14
N ASP A 149 3.18 13.39 6.98
CA ASP A 149 2.53 14.56 7.61
C ASP A 149 1.35 15.11 6.79
#